data_AF-A0A434VZM5-F1
#
_entry.id   AF-A0A434VZM5-F1
#
_cell.length_a   1.000
_cell.length_b   1.000
_cell.length_c   1.000
_cell.angle_alpha   90.00
_cell.angle_beta   90.00
_cell.angle_gamma   90.00
#
_symmetry.space_group_name_H-M   'P 1'
#
loop_
_entity.id
_entity.type
_entity.pdbx_description
1 polymer ?
#
loop_
_entity_poly.entity_id
_entity_poly.type
_entity_poly.pdbx_seq_one_letter_code
_entity_poly.pdbx_strand_id
1 'polypeptide(L)'
;MSIAKEAGVPILETARTVLRPHRLDDFETYVAMWADPGVTRFIGGKPRTREESWLRFLRHAGLWSLLGYGFWAIEDKATGRFIGEAGVHDIKSASAP
;
A
#
# COMPACT_ATOMS: atom_id res chain seq x y z
N MET A 1 19.66 17.40 4.14
CA MET A 1 18.22 17.57 3.82
C MET A 1 17.49 16.41 4.47
N SER A 2 16.54 16.66 5.37
CA SER A 2 15.78 15.58 6.02
C SER A 2 14.57 15.22 5.15
N ILE A 3 14.33 13.93 4.90
CA ILE A 3 13.12 13.47 4.22
C ILE A 3 11.99 13.48 5.25
N ALA A 4 10.85 14.10 4.92
CA ALA A 4 9.67 14.11 5.78
C ALA A 4 9.19 12.67 6.05
N LYS A 5 8.68 12.43 7.26
CA LYS A 5 8.15 11.12 7.65
C LYS A 5 6.80 11.26 8.32
N GLU A 6 5.92 10.29 8.07
CA GLU A 6 4.63 10.12 8.75
C GLU A 6 4.58 8.68 9.28
N ALA A 7 4.22 8.48 10.55
CA ALA A 7 4.23 7.16 11.20
C ALA A 7 5.54 6.35 11.01
N GLY A 8 6.70 7.02 10.92
CA GLY A 8 8.00 6.39 10.67
C GLY A 8 8.30 6.08 9.19
N VAL A 9 7.34 6.26 8.29
CA VAL A 9 7.42 6.01 6.85
C VAL A 9 7.88 7.28 6.11
N PRO A 10 8.90 7.22 5.24
CA PRO A 10 9.29 8.35 4.39
C PRO A 10 8.15 8.79 3.48
N ILE A 11 7.96 10.10 3.34
CA ILE A 11 7.08 10.69 2.34
C ILE A 11 7.92 11.01 1.11
N LEU A 12 7.57 10.44 -0.04
CA LEU A 12 8.25 10.70 -1.31
C LEU A 12 7.30 11.45 -2.24
N GLU A 13 7.79 12.53 -2.84
CA GLU A 13 7.02 13.29 -3.83
C GLU A 13 7.57 13.07 -5.23
N THR A 14 6.66 12.92 -6.19
CA THR A 14 6.96 12.97 -7.62
C THR A 14 6.30 14.19 -8.24
N ALA A 15 6.42 14.33 -9.56
CA ALA A 15 5.71 15.36 -10.31
C ALA A 15 4.18 15.26 -10.17
N ARG A 16 3.62 14.06 -9.94
CA ARG A 16 2.17 13.82 -9.96
C ARG A 16 1.62 13.16 -8.69
N THR A 17 2.48 12.60 -7.84
CA THR A 17 2.04 11.75 -6.73
C THR A 17 2.77 12.06 -5.44
N VAL A 18 2.11 11.74 -4.33
CA VAL A 18 2.72 11.64 -2.99
C VAL A 18 2.66 10.17 -2.57
N LEU A 19 3.81 9.57 -2.28
CA LEU A 19 3.92 8.24 -1.70
C LEU A 19 4.05 8.44 -0.19
N ARG A 20 3.08 7.94 0.55
CA ARG A 20 2.93 8.15 2.00
C ARG A 20 2.51 6.86 2.69
N PRO A 21 2.59 6.75 4.04
CA PRO A 21 1.96 5.62 4.72
C PRO A 21 0.47 5.52 4.37
N HIS A 22 -0.06 4.29 4.39
CA HIS A 22 -1.49 4.07 4.39
C HIS A 22 -2.12 4.67 5.66
N ARG A 23 -3.22 5.39 5.50
CA ARG A 23 -4.05 5.95 6.56
C ARG A 23 -5.33 5.14 6.66
N LEU A 24 -5.93 5.04 7.84
CA LEU A 24 -7.13 4.23 8.03
C LEU A 24 -8.27 4.60 7.06
N ASP A 25 -8.40 5.89 6.73
CA ASP A 25 -9.40 6.41 5.78
C ASP A 25 -9.18 5.96 4.32
N ASP A 26 -7.99 5.46 3.97
CA ASP A 26 -7.74 4.86 2.66
C ASP A 26 -8.46 3.51 2.50
N PHE A 27 -8.85 2.86 3.60
CA PHE A 27 -9.26 1.45 3.59
C PHE A 27 -10.49 1.18 2.71
N GLU A 28 -11.49 2.05 2.70
CA GLU A 28 -12.67 1.86 1.85
C GLU A 28 -12.30 1.91 0.36
N THR A 29 -11.44 2.86 -0.03
CA THR A 29 -10.96 2.97 -1.41
C THR A 29 -10.06 1.79 -1.78
N TYR A 30 -9.23 1.34 -0.83
CA TYR A 30 -8.37 0.16 -0.97
C TYR A 30 -9.18 -1.12 -1.24
N VAL A 31 -10.26 -1.35 -0.46
CA VAL A 31 -11.14 -2.50 -0.64
C VAL A 31 -11.84 -2.44 -1.99
N ALA A 32 -12.36 -1.28 -2.38
CA ALA A 32 -12.99 -1.10 -3.68
C ALA A 32 -12.02 -1.41 -4.84
N MET A 33 -10.78 -0.91 -4.75
CA MET A 33 -9.73 -1.18 -5.73
C MET A 33 -9.40 -2.68 -5.84
N TRP A 34 -9.19 -3.36 -4.71
CA TRP A 34 -8.82 -4.78 -4.73
C TRP A 34 -10.00 -5.74 -4.98
N ALA A 35 -11.24 -5.25 -4.91
CA ALA A 35 -12.42 -5.95 -5.37
C ALA A 35 -12.66 -5.83 -6.89
N ASP A 36 -11.93 -4.95 -7.58
CA ASP A 36 -12.07 -4.76 -9.02
C ASP A 36 -11.39 -5.92 -9.80
N PRO A 37 -12.12 -6.64 -10.68
CA PRO A 37 -11.55 -7.66 -11.55
C PRO A 37 -10.46 -7.12 -12.50
N GLY A 38 -10.55 -5.85 -12.92
CA GLY A 38 -9.54 -5.19 -13.75
C GLY A 38 -8.19 -5.06 -13.05
N VAL A 39 -8.19 -4.80 -11.74
CA VAL A 39 -6.98 -4.73 -10.90
C VAL A 39 -6.42 -6.13 -10.65
N THR A 40 -7.29 -7.09 -10.35
CA THR A 40 -6.88 -8.44 -9.90
C THR A 40 -6.63 -9.44 -11.02
N ARG A 41 -7.05 -9.16 -12.25
CA ARG A 41 -6.88 -10.05 -13.42
C ARG A 41 -5.47 -10.63 -13.56
N PHE A 42 -4.45 -9.81 -13.30
CA PHE A 42 -3.03 -10.21 -13.39
C PHE A 42 -2.36 -10.36 -12.02
N ILE A 43 -3.11 -10.16 -10.93
CA ILE A 43 -2.61 -10.20 -9.55
C ILE A 43 -3.44 -11.23 -8.78
N GLY A 44 -3.10 -12.51 -8.95
CA GLY A 44 -3.79 -13.63 -8.30
C GLY A 44 -5.09 -14.07 -8.98
N GLY A 45 -5.61 -13.29 -9.94
CA GLY A 45 -6.74 -13.68 -10.80
C GLY A 45 -8.11 -13.68 -10.12
N LYS A 46 -8.21 -13.24 -8.86
CA LYS A 46 -9.46 -13.22 -8.08
C LYS A 46 -9.57 -11.89 -7.31
N PRO A 47 -10.73 -11.20 -7.38
CA PRO A 47 -11.06 -10.10 -6.48
C PRO A 47 -10.87 -10.49 -5.01
N ARG A 48 -10.27 -9.59 -4.23
CA ARG A 48 -10.10 -9.82 -2.79
C ARG A 48 -11.41 -9.57 -2.06
N THR A 49 -11.65 -10.36 -1.01
CA THR A 49 -12.68 -10.02 -0.03
C THR A 49 -12.24 -8.81 0.80
N ARG A 50 -13.20 -8.18 1.50
CA ARG A 50 -12.91 -7.10 2.45
C ARG A 50 -11.94 -7.56 3.56
N GLU A 51 -12.12 -8.78 4.06
CA GLU A 51 -11.26 -9.36 5.09
C GLU A 51 -9.84 -9.62 4.58
N GLU A 52 -9.69 -10.22 3.39
CA GLU A 52 -8.39 -10.42 2.75
C GLU A 52 -7.67 -9.07 2.53
N SER A 53 -8.43 -8.06 2.13
CA SER A 53 -7.94 -6.69 1.97
C SER A 53 -7.49 -6.08 3.31
N TRP A 54 -8.25 -6.27 4.38
CA TRP A 54 -7.87 -5.80 5.73
C TRP A 54 -6.54 -6.39 6.20
N LEU A 55 -6.37 -7.71 6.06
CA LEU A 55 -5.13 -8.39 6.44
C LEU A 55 -3.91 -7.91 5.62
N ARG A 56 -4.10 -7.64 4.33
CA ARG A 56 -3.04 -7.08 3.46
C ARG A 56 -2.72 -5.64 3.83
N PHE A 57 -3.73 -4.81 4.09
CA PHE A 57 -3.58 -3.42 4.51
C PHE A 57 -2.77 -3.29 5.81
N LEU A 58 -3.13 -4.06 6.84
CA LEU A 58 -2.39 -4.07 8.11
C LEU A 58 -0.95 -4.59 7.95
N ARG A 59 -0.74 -5.58 7.07
CA ARG A 59 0.62 -6.06 6.75
C ARG A 59 1.49 -4.95 6.18
N HIS A 60 0.96 -4.07 5.33
CA HIS A 60 1.74 -2.97 4.74
C HIS A 60 2.25 -2.00 5.80
N ALA A 61 1.41 -1.63 6.78
CA ALA A 61 1.85 -0.84 7.94
C ALA A 61 2.89 -1.60 8.79
N GLY A 62 2.69 -2.90 9.01
CA GLY A 62 3.62 -3.75 9.76
C GLY A 62 5.01 -3.86 9.13
N LEU A 63 5.11 -3.93 7.80
CA LEU A 63 6.41 -3.99 7.08
C LEU A 63 7.26 -2.76 7.42
N TRP A 64 6.68 -1.57 7.39
CA TRP A 64 7.37 -0.34 7.77
C TRP A 64 7.84 -0.35 9.22
N SER A 65 6.95 -0.75 10.14
CA SER A 65 7.25 -0.77 11.57
C SER A 65 8.35 -1.77 11.94
N LEU A 66 8.44 -2.89 11.23
CA LEU A 66 9.35 -4.00 11.58
C LEU A 66 10.63 -4.02 10.76
N LEU A 67 10.58 -3.65 9.49
CA LEU A 67 11.69 -3.79 8.53
C LEU A 67 12.24 -2.44 8.05
N GLY A 68 11.53 -1.33 8.30
CA GLY A 68 11.91 0.00 7.82
C GLY A 68 11.68 0.22 6.33
N TYR A 69 11.02 -0.71 5.64
CA TYR A 69 10.59 -0.61 4.25
C TYR A 69 9.26 -1.35 4.06
N GLY A 70 8.50 -1.00 3.02
CA GLY A 70 7.21 -1.62 2.77
C GLY A 70 6.49 -1.00 1.58
N PHE A 71 5.16 -1.09 1.60
CA PHE A 71 4.28 -0.47 0.61
C PHE A 71 3.86 0.92 1.06
N TRP A 72 3.88 1.86 0.13
CA TRP A 72 3.25 3.16 0.28
C TRP A 72 1.84 3.13 -0.30
N ALA A 73 0.95 3.91 0.30
CA ALA A 73 -0.21 4.44 -0.40
C ALA A 73 0.27 5.50 -1.40
N ILE A 74 -0.29 5.46 -2.61
CA ILE A 74 -0.04 6.45 -3.66
C ILE A 74 -1.24 7.39 -3.67
N GLU A 75 -0.96 8.65 -3.41
CA GLU A 75 -1.93 9.74 -3.49
C GLU A 75 -1.69 10.56 -4.76
N ASP A 76 -2.77 10.90 -5.46
CA ASP A 76 -2.74 11.88 -6.54
C ASP A 76 -2.52 13.29 -5.96
N LYS A 77 -1.44 13.96 -6.37
CA LYS A 77 -1.02 15.22 -5.77
C LYS A 77 -1.99 16.37 -6.01
N ALA A 78 -2.75 16.33 -7.10
CA ALA A 78 -3.70 17.38 -7.45
C ALA A 78 -5.01 17.28 -6.66
N THR A 79 -5.45 16.06 -6.36
CA THR A 79 -6.77 15.80 -5.77
C THR A 79 -6.72 15.29 -4.33
N GLY A 80 -5.54 14.89 -3.83
CA GLY A 80 -5.39 14.27 -2.52
C GLY A 80 -6.02 12.88 -2.40
N ARG A 81 -6.42 12.28 -3.53
CA ARG A 81 -7.10 10.98 -3.54
C ARG A 81 -6.12 9.83 -3.53
N PHE A 82 -6.41 8.79 -2.76
CA PHE A 82 -5.78 7.48 -2.90
C PHE A 82 -6.04 6.91 -4.31
N ILE A 83 -4.97 6.51 -5.01
CA ILE A 83 -5.04 5.98 -6.37
C ILE A 83 -4.33 4.62 -6.53
N GLY A 84 -3.74 4.08 -5.47
CA GLY A 84 -3.12 2.76 -5.52
C GLY A 84 -2.01 2.59 -4.48
N GLU A 85 -1.18 1.57 -4.69
CA GLU A 85 -0.05 1.29 -3.81
C GLU A 85 1.15 0.76 -4.59
N ALA A 86 2.34 1.00 -4.04
CA ALA A 86 3.58 0.41 -4.55
C ALA A 86 4.62 0.32 -3.43
N GLY A 87 5.55 -0.62 -3.57
CA GLY A 87 6.68 -0.74 -2.68
C GLY A 87 7.29 -2.12 -2.69
N VAL A 88 7.97 -2.45 -1.60
CA VAL A 88 8.73 -3.69 -1.47
C VAL A 88 7.92 -4.71 -0.69
N HIS A 89 7.79 -5.92 -1.26
CA HIS A 89 7.18 -7.05 -0.57
C HIS A 89 8.27 -7.99 -0.04
N ASP A 90 8.41 -8.07 1.28
CA ASP A 90 9.16 -9.15 1.91
C ASP A 90 8.22 -10.36 2.09
N ILE A 91 8.44 -11.38 1.27
CA ILE A 91 7.69 -12.64 1.33
C ILE A 91 8.55 -13.67 2.02
N LYS A 92 8.16 -14.05 3.24
CA LYS A 92 8.66 -15.28 3.86
C LYS A 92 7.81 -16.45 3.37
N SER A 93 8.44 -17.36 2.63
CA SER A 93 7.83 -18.62 2.20
C SER A 93 8.60 -19.78 2.82
N ALA A 94 7.94 -20.91 3.04
CA ALA A 94 8.55 -22.10 3.65
C ALA A 94 9.70 -22.69 2.82
N SER A 95 9.87 -22.25 1.56
CA SER A 95 10.93 -22.67 0.64
C SER A 95 12.13 -21.72 0.60
N ALA A 96 12.10 -20.60 1.35
CA ALA A 96 13.27 -19.74 1.50
C ALA A 96 14.13 -20.29 2.66
N PRO A 97 15.46 -20.44 2.49
CA PRO A 97 16.35 -20.87 3.56
C PRO A 97 16.36 -19.89 4.75
#